data_AF-A0A1Y3BQF0-F1
#
_entry.id   AF-A0A1Y3BQF0-F1
#
_cell.length_a   1.000
_cell.length_b   1.000
_cell.length_c   1.000
_cell.angle_alpha   90.00
_cell.angle_beta   90.00
_cell.angle_gamma   90.00
#
_symmetry.space_group_name_H-M   'P 1'
#
loop_
_entity.id
_entity.type
_entity.pdbx_description
1 polymer ?
#
loop_
_entity_poly.entity_id
_entity_poly.type
_entity_poly.pdbx_seq_one_letter_code
_entity_poly.pdbx_strand_id
1 'polypeptide(L)'
;DTFLIKDSLSDLTKQPFFRTHFSVETFFYITGLLTSYIALGYTKGKLENFNSIAYLVLRYLRLTPQLIAFMLLTSLLPVMFDGPLWKMYNDRMIGQCHRTWWHNLIYMQNIIDNENICAIHTWFLAADMQLHWLALFPIIALLKNPRIGLIFAKFLVLIFTILSSLIIYIGQLPPGYVVTTKSDFLDEQGKPSELVQFFHKPWNHCNVFFIGFIFGVYLNENIAEISSKFRMNKVCFFE
;
A
#
# COMPACT_ATOMS: atom_id res chain seq x y z
N ASP A 1 -7.69 29.48 23.19
CA ASP A 1 -6.69 28.50 22.70
C ASP A 1 -7.00 27.89 21.33
N THR A 2 -8.26 27.76 20.90
CA THR A 2 -8.64 27.21 19.57
C THR A 2 -8.07 27.99 18.38
N PHE A 3 -7.91 29.32 18.49
CA PHE A 3 -7.37 30.15 17.40
C PHE A 3 -5.87 29.95 17.16
N LEU A 4 -5.08 29.72 18.22
CA LEU A 4 -3.64 29.44 18.11
C LEU A 4 -3.37 28.10 17.41
N ILE A 5 -4.25 27.12 17.59
CA ILE A 5 -4.16 25.82 16.92
C ILE A 5 -4.42 25.98 15.41
N LYS A 6 -5.41 26.80 15.02
CA LYS A 6 -5.73 27.05 13.61
C LYS A 6 -4.58 27.72 12.87
N ASP A 7 -3.93 28.70 13.49
CA ASP A 7 -2.76 29.39 12.91
C ASP A 7 -1.53 28.49 12.84
N SER A 8 -1.37 27.56 13.80
CA SER A 8 -0.29 26.57 13.75
C SER A 8 -0.54 25.47 12.69
N LEU A 9 -1.80 25.15 12.39
CA LEU A 9 -2.17 24.17 11.35
C LEU A 9 -2.10 24.75 9.93
N SER A 10 -2.30 26.06 9.76
CA SER A 10 -2.23 26.73 8.45
C SER A 10 -0.79 26.99 7.98
N ASP A 11 0.16 27.03 8.92
CA ASP A 11 1.57 27.24 8.65
C ASP A 11 2.16 26.15 7.74
N LEU A 12 2.59 26.57 6.54
CA LEU A 12 3.09 25.68 5.48
C LEU A 12 4.29 24.84 5.95
N THR A 13 5.12 25.39 6.84
CA THR A 13 6.32 24.71 7.34
C THR A 13 6.00 23.51 8.23
N LYS A 14 4.82 23.51 8.86
CA LYS A 14 4.39 22.47 9.79
C LYS A 14 3.50 21.42 9.12
N GLN A 15 2.97 21.70 7.93
CA GLN A 15 2.11 20.77 7.18
C GLN A 15 2.72 19.38 6.94
N PRO A 16 4.03 19.21 6.67
CA PRO A 16 4.62 17.86 6.52
C PRO A 16 4.44 16.99 7.77
N PHE A 17 4.57 17.58 8.97
CA PHE A 17 4.38 16.85 10.23
C PHE A 17 2.90 16.47 10.44
N PHE A 18 1.98 17.39 10.16
CA PHE A 18 0.55 17.13 10.32
C PHE A 18 -0.04 16.21 9.24
N ARG A 19 0.64 16.07 8.10
CA ARG A 19 0.23 15.20 6.99
C ARG A 19 1.10 13.95 6.86
N THR A 20 1.61 13.45 7.99
CA THR A 20 2.47 12.25 8.05
C THR A 20 1.88 11.04 7.32
N HIS A 21 0.56 10.97 7.17
CA HIS A 21 -0.13 9.93 6.39
C HIS A 21 0.33 9.82 4.93
N PHE A 22 0.81 10.90 4.29
CA PHE A 22 1.40 10.82 2.93
C PHE A 22 2.70 10.00 2.88
N SER A 23 3.34 9.73 4.02
CA SER A 23 4.48 8.81 4.06
C SER A 23 4.08 7.41 3.56
N VAL A 24 2.84 6.99 3.79
CA VAL A 24 2.33 5.70 3.33
C VAL A 24 2.31 5.59 1.80
N GLU A 25 1.95 6.67 1.12
CA GLU A 25 1.96 6.75 -0.35
C GLU A 25 3.35 6.52 -0.93
N THR A 26 4.39 6.97 -0.22
CA THR A 26 5.78 6.75 -0.65
C THR A 26 6.12 5.25 -0.66
N PHE A 27 5.63 4.49 0.33
CA PHE A 27 5.84 3.04 0.35
C PHE A 27 5.10 2.34 -0.79
N PHE A 28 3.85 2.72 -1.09
CA PHE A 28 3.12 2.16 -2.24
C PHE A 28 3.80 2.48 -3.57
N TYR A 29 4.31 3.71 -3.73
CA TYR A 29 5.11 4.09 -4.89
C TYR A 29 6.35 3.20 -5.06
N ILE A 30 7.13 3.04 -3.99
CA ILE A 30 8.35 2.22 -4.00
C ILE A 30 8.00 0.76 -4.29
N THR A 31 6.92 0.24 -3.70
CA THR A 31 6.46 -1.12 -3.99
C THR A 31 6.14 -1.28 -5.47
N GLY A 32 5.37 -0.37 -6.07
CA GLY A 32 5.01 -0.44 -7.49
C GLY A 32 6.24 -0.41 -8.39
N LEU A 33 7.18 0.50 -8.11
CA LEU A 33 8.46 0.61 -8.82
C LEU A 33 9.24 -0.70 -8.76
N LEU A 34 9.44 -1.23 -7.55
CA LEU A 34 10.21 -2.45 -7.35
C LEU A 34 9.55 -3.66 -8.03
N THR A 35 8.22 -3.68 -8.03
CA THR A 35 7.41 -4.74 -8.62
C THR A 35 7.66 -4.87 -10.12
N SER A 36 7.58 -3.77 -10.88
CA SER A 36 7.86 -3.80 -12.32
C SER A 36 9.35 -4.01 -12.61
N TYR A 37 10.23 -3.35 -11.85
CA TYR A 37 11.67 -3.44 -12.03
C TYR A 37 12.19 -4.88 -11.84
N ILE A 38 11.83 -5.54 -10.74
CA ILE A 38 12.22 -6.94 -10.48
C ILE A 38 11.59 -7.87 -11.51
N ALA A 39 10.30 -7.68 -11.83
CA ALA A 39 9.61 -8.56 -12.79
C ALA A 39 10.30 -8.54 -14.17
N LEU A 40 10.66 -7.36 -14.68
CA LEU A 40 11.39 -7.23 -15.93
C LEU A 40 12.81 -7.78 -15.86
N GLY A 41 13.54 -7.50 -14.77
CA GLY A 41 14.90 -7.98 -14.56
C GLY A 41 14.98 -9.51 -14.49
N TYR A 42 14.07 -10.14 -13.74
CA TYR A 42 14.03 -11.60 -13.58
C TYR A 42 13.65 -12.32 -14.88
N THR A 43 12.64 -11.79 -15.59
CA THR A 43 12.12 -12.41 -16.82
C THR A 43 12.96 -12.11 -18.06
N LYS A 44 13.88 -11.13 -17.97
CA LYS A 44 14.59 -10.52 -19.11
C LYS A 44 13.62 -10.05 -20.20
N GLY A 45 12.43 -9.58 -19.79
CA GLY A 45 11.38 -9.11 -20.69
C GLY A 45 10.62 -10.20 -21.46
N LYS A 46 10.79 -11.49 -21.11
CA LYS A 46 10.09 -12.60 -21.77
C LYS A 46 9.02 -13.22 -20.87
N LEU A 47 7.82 -13.40 -21.42
CA LEU A 47 6.70 -14.02 -20.69
C LEU A 47 7.00 -15.46 -20.24
N GLU A 48 7.75 -16.25 -21.02
CA GLU A 48 8.05 -17.66 -20.74
C GLU A 48 8.77 -17.87 -19.39
N ASN A 49 9.56 -16.87 -18.98
CA ASN A 49 10.31 -16.92 -17.72
C ASN A 49 9.46 -16.47 -16.52
N PHE A 50 8.23 -16.02 -16.75
CA PHE A 50 7.39 -15.45 -15.70
C PHE A 50 6.49 -16.51 -15.09
N ASN A 51 6.78 -16.87 -13.84
CA ASN A 51 5.91 -17.72 -13.04
C ASN A 51 5.02 -16.87 -12.13
N SER A 52 3.76 -16.68 -12.55
CA SER A 52 2.74 -15.94 -11.80
C SER A 52 2.50 -16.50 -10.39
N ILE A 53 2.54 -17.83 -10.23
CA ILE A 53 2.31 -18.48 -8.94
C ILE A 53 3.48 -18.17 -8.00
N ALA A 54 4.72 -18.35 -8.47
CA ALA A 54 5.89 -18.02 -7.67
C ALA A 54 5.92 -16.54 -7.27
N TYR A 55 5.56 -15.63 -8.20
CA TYR A 55 5.46 -14.19 -7.93
C TYR A 55 4.48 -13.85 -6.79
N LEU A 56 3.33 -14.53 -6.72
CA LEU A 56 2.35 -14.34 -5.65
C LEU A 56 2.78 -15.01 -4.35
N VAL A 57 3.20 -16.27 -4.43
CA VAL A 57 3.51 -17.11 -3.25
C VAL A 57 4.77 -16.63 -2.54
N LEU A 58 5.83 -16.24 -3.25
CA LEU A 58 7.06 -15.76 -2.63
C LEU A 58 6.83 -14.50 -1.80
N ARG A 59 5.96 -13.58 -2.27
CA ARG A 59 5.61 -12.39 -1.50
C ARG A 59 4.73 -12.74 -0.31
N TYR A 60 3.77 -13.65 -0.47
CA TYR A 60 2.93 -14.15 0.62
C TYR A 60 3.78 -14.79 1.73
N LEU A 61 4.63 -15.76 1.38
CA LEU A 61 5.55 -16.41 2.32
C LEU A 61 6.55 -15.44 2.95
N ARG A 62 6.85 -14.32 2.30
CA ARG A 62 7.71 -13.27 2.86
C ARG A 62 7.00 -12.42 3.91
N LEU A 63 5.68 -12.18 3.82
CA LEU A 63 4.95 -11.23 4.68
C LEU A 63 4.08 -11.90 5.75
N THR A 64 3.60 -13.10 5.47
CA THR A 64 2.71 -13.84 6.37
C THR A 64 3.39 -14.30 7.66
N PRO A 65 4.66 -14.76 7.68
CA PRO A 65 5.31 -15.16 8.93
C PRO A 65 5.42 -14.02 9.95
N GLN A 66 5.69 -12.79 9.51
CA GLN A 66 5.77 -11.61 10.37
C GLN A 66 4.40 -11.23 10.90
N LEU A 67 3.36 -11.33 10.05
CA LEU A 67 1.98 -11.09 10.49
C LEU A 67 1.53 -12.13 11.53
N ILE A 68 1.86 -13.41 11.32
CA ILE A 68 1.57 -14.47 12.30
C ILE A 68 2.32 -14.21 13.60
N ALA A 69 3.62 -13.91 13.54
CA ALA A 69 4.41 -13.60 14.74
C ALA A 69 3.83 -12.41 15.51
N PHE A 70 3.39 -11.37 14.81
CA PHE A 70 2.71 -10.23 15.42
C PHE A 70 1.39 -10.62 16.10
N MET A 71 0.52 -11.37 15.41
CA MET A 71 -0.76 -11.83 15.98
C MET A 71 -0.57 -12.75 17.20
N LEU A 72 0.47 -13.58 17.19
CA LEU A 72 0.83 -14.41 18.34
C LEU A 72 1.32 -13.54 19.51
N LEU A 73 2.18 -12.56 19.23
CA LEU A 73 2.68 -11.65 20.25
C LEU A 73 1.54 -10.84 20.90
N THR A 74 0.61 -10.30 20.11
CA THR A 74 -0.56 -9.57 20.64
C THR A 74 -1.50 -10.47 21.42
N SER A 75 -1.53 -11.77 21.15
CA SER A 75 -2.31 -12.74 21.93
C SER A 75 -1.62 -13.16 23.23
N LEU A 76 -0.28 -13.10 23.30
CA LEU A 76 0.52 -13.48 24.48
C LEU A 76 0.74 -12.33 25.47
N LEU A 77 0.89 -11.10 24.95
CA LEU A 77 1.06 -9.86 25.72
C LEU A 77 0.06 -9.70 26.89
N PRO A 78 -1.25 -9.97 26.71
CA PRO A 78 -2.26 -9.88 27.76
C PRO A 78 -1.98 -10.74 29.01
N VAL A 79 -1.31 -11.88 28.83
CA VAL A 79 -1.01 -12.84 29.90
C VAL A 79 0.27 -12.45 30.65
N MET A 80 1.16 -11.69 30.01
CA MET A 80 2.48 -11.33 30.56
C MET A 80 2.48 -10.01 31.34
N PHE A 81 1.50 -9.14 31.11
CA PHE A 81 1.44 -7.80 31.70
C PHE A 81 0.06 -7.55 32.29
N ASP A 82 -0.01 -6.76 33.36
CA ASP A 82 -1.29 -6.34 33.95
C ASP A 82 -1.26 -4.84 34.22
N GLY A 83 -2.40 -4.16 34.06
CA GLY A 83 -2.46 -2.70 34.17
C GLY A 83 -3.87 -2.12 34.02
N PRO A 84 -4.14 -0.93 34.59
CA PRO A 84 -5.49 -0.36 34.66
C PRO A 84 -6.08 -0.03 33.28
N LEU A 85 -5.24 0.34 32.30
CA LEU A 85 -5.63 0.55 30.91
C LEU A 85 -5.49 -0.71 30.04
N TRP A 86 -4.77 -1.72 30.53
CA TRP A 86 -4.42 -2.92 29.79
C TRP A 86 -5.65 -3.78 29.48
N LYS A 87 -6.55 -3.92 30.47
CA LYS A 87 -7.81 -4.65 30.30
C LYS A 87 -8.69 -4.06 29.19
N MET A 88 -8.83 -2.74 29.15
CA MET A 88 -9.61 -2.05 28.12
C MET A 88 -9.02 -2.23 26.71
N TYR A 89 -7.68 -2.19 26.59
CA TYR A 89 -7.00 -2.38 25.31
C TYR A 89 -7.09 -3.83 24.82
N ASN A 90 -6.87 -4.78 25.73
CA ASN A 90 -6.92 -6.21 25.46
C ASN A 90 -8.31 -6.68 25.08
N ASP A 91 -9.36 -6.28 25.79
CA ASP A 91 -10.72 -6.72 25.52
C ASP A 91 -11.16 -6.32 24.09
N ARG A 92 -10.76 -5.12 23.63
CA ARG A 92 -11.02 -4.68 22.25
C ARG A 92 -10.16 -5.40 21.23
N MET A 93 -8.84 -5.45 21.43
CA MET A 93 -7.91 -6.05 20.47
C MET A 93 -8.10 -7.57 20.34
N ILE A 94 -8.11 -8.31 21.45
CA ILE A 94 -8.23 -9.77 21.45
C ILE A 94 -9.58 -10.19 20.88
N GLY A 95 -10.67 -9.50 21.27
CA GLY A 95 -12.02 -9.80 20.78
C GLY A 95 -12.13 -9.63 19.27
N GLN A 96 -11.58 -8.54 18.72
CA GLN A 96 -11.58 -8.29 17.28
C GLN A 96 -10.66 -9.28 16.54
N CYS A 97 -9.42 -9.48 17.01
CA CYS A 97 -8.47 -10.41 16.41
C CYS A 97 -8.97 -11.86 16.42
N HIS A 98 -9.58 -12.34 17.51
CA HIS A 98 -10.11 -13.71 17.58
C HIS A 98 -11.27 -13.93 16.60
N ARG A 99 -12.02 -12.88 16.25
CA ARG A 99 -13.09 -12.96 15.26
C ARG A 99 -12.57 -12.84 13.82
N THR A 100 -11.55 -12.01 13.58
CA THR A 100 -11.10 -11.64 12.23
C THR A 100 -9.69 -12.13 11.86
N TRP A 101 -9.08 -13.03 12.63
CA TRP A 101 -7.72 -13.55 12.36
C TRP A 101 -7.55 -14.08 10.94
N TRP A 102 -8.54 -14.81 10.43
CA TRP A 102 -8.50 -15.40 9.08
C TRP A 102 -8.56 -14.33 7.98
N HIS A 103 -9.26 -13.21 8.21
CA HIS A 103 -9.27 -12.08 7.28
C HIS A 103 -7.88 -11.47 7.11
N ASN A 104 -7.09 -11.42 8.20
CA ASN A 104 -5.72 -10.92 8.18
C ASN A 104 -4.79 -11.86 7.40
N LEU A 105 -4.95 -13.18 7.55
CA LEU A 105 -4.14 -14.17 6.81
C LEU A 105 -4.42 -14.18 5.31
N ILE A 106 -5.64 -13.85 4.90
CA ILE A 106 -6.03 -13.73 3.49
C ILE A 106 -5.80 -12.30 2.96
N TYR A 107 -5.36 -11.36 3.80
CA TYR A 107 -5.18 -9.95 3.43
C TYR A 107 -6.45 -9.28 2.91
N MET A 108 -7.60 -9.54 3.54
CA MET A 108 -8.92 -9.03 3.14
C MET A 108 -9.64 -8.21 4.22
N GLN A 109 -8.98 -7.97 5.37
CA GLN A 109 -9.56 -7.28 6.51
C GLN A 109 -9.99 -5.83 6.20
N ASN A 110 -9.28 -5.13 5.33
CA ASN A 110 -9.64 -3.76 4.92
C ASN A 110 -10.86 -3.71 3.97
N ILE A 111 -11.18 -4.80 3.27
CA ILE A 111 -12.33 -4.87 2.36
C ILE A 111 -13.56 -5.41 3.10
N ILE A 112 -13.43 -6.54 3.78
CA ILE A 112 -14.55 -7.30 4.34
C ILE A 112 -15.01 -6.74 5.70
N ASP A 113 -14.07 -6.46 6.61
CA ASP A 113 -14.40 -6.09 7.99
C ASP A 113 -13.49 -4.97 8.51
N ASN A 114 -13.63 -3.79 7.89
CA ASN A 114 -12.83 -2.62 8.20
C ASN A 114 -13.12 -2.07 9.61
N GLU A 115 -14.32 -2.34 10.16
CA GLU A 115 -14.68 -1.95 11.52
C GLU A 115 -13.95 -2.79 12.58
N ASN A 116 -13.62 -4.05 12.28
CA ASN A 116 -13.01 -5.01 13.21
C ASN A 116 -11.63 -5.49 12.78
N ILE A 117 -10.80 -4.56 12.28
CA ILE A 117 -9.40 -4.85 11.98
C ILE A 117 -8.66 -5.18 13.28
N CYS A 118 -8.02 -6.35 13.30
CA CYS A 118 -7.27 -6.86 14.45
C CYS A 118 -6.23 -5.86 14.98
N ALA A 119 -5.42 -5.25 14.10
CA ALA A 119 -4.53 -4.17 14.46
C ALA A 119 -4.49 -3.13 13.34
N ILE A 120 -4.58 -1.84 13.71
CA ILE A 120 -4.81 -0.77 12.73
C ILE A 120 -3.78 -0.81 11.60
N HIS A 121 -2.49 -0.96 11.89
CA HIS A 121 -1.45 -0.98 10.85
C HIS A 121 -1.53 -2.15 9.85
N THR A 122 -2.32 -3.21 10.10
CA THR A 122 -2.44 -4.33 9.16
C THR A 122 -3.25 -3.98 7.91
N TRP A 123 -4.03 -2.89 7.91
CA TRP A 123 -4.75 -2.44 6.72
C TRP A 123 -3.79 -2.17 5.56
N PHE A 124 -2.63 -1.58 5.85
CA PHE A 124 -1.61 -1.23 4.86
C PHE A 124 -1.04 -2.48 4.21
N LEU A 125 -0.75 -3.50 5.02
CA LEU A 125 -0.22 -4.77 4.55
C LEU A 125 -1.23 -5.51 3.65
N ALA A 126 -2.53 -5.42 3.96
CA ALA A 126 -3.58 -5.95 3.10
C ALA A 126 -3.67 -5.20 1.76
N ALA A 127 -3.68 -3.87 1.81
CA ALA A 127 -3.69 -3.05 0.60
C ALA A 127 -2.48 -3.34 -0.30
N ASP A 128 -1.28 -3.47 0.27
CA ASP A 128 -0.05 -3.78 -0.44
C ASP A 128 -0.11 -5.14 -1.17
N MET A 129 -0.65 -6.18 -0.51
CA MET A 129 -0.85 -7.49 -1.14
C MET A 129 -1.92 -7.47 -2.23
N GLN A 130 -3.02 -6.75 -2.02
CA GLN A 130 -4.08 -6.58 -3.01
C GLN A 130 -3.58 -5.85 -4.26
N LEU A 131 -2.77 -4.81 -4.09
CA LEU A 131 -2.10 -4.10 -5.19
C LEU A 131 -1.11 -5.01 -5.91
N HIS A 132 -0.38 -5.87 -5.19
CA HIS A 132 0.52 -6.87 -5.80
C HIS A 132 -0.24 -7.87 -6.68
N TRP A 133 -1.43 -8.31 -6.25
CA TRP A 133 -2.30 -9.18 -7.04
C TRP A 133 -2.80 -8.44 -8.29
N LEU A 134 -3.24 -7.20 -8.14
CA LEU A 134 -3.68 -6.36 -9.25
C LEU A 134 -2.54 -6.08 -10.24
N ALA A 135 -1.29 -5.94 -9.76
CA ALA A 135 -0.11 -5.70 -10.58
C ALA A 135 0.24 -6.88 -11.50
N LEU A 136 -0.26 -8.09 -11.22
CA LEU A 136 -0.05 -9.25 -12.07
C LEU A 136 -0.55 -9.02 -13.51
N PHE A 137 -1.72 -8.38 -13.66
CA PHE A 137 -2.32 -8.12 -14.96
C PHE A 137 -1.47 -7.19 -15.85
N PRO A 138 -1.05 -5.98 -15.39
CA PRO A 138 -0.16 -5.14 -16.17
C PRO A 138 1.22 -5.74 -16.38
N ILE A 139 1.76 -6.55 -15.46
CA ILE A 139 3.03 -7.27 -15.70
C ILE A 139 2.88 -8.25 -16.87
N ILE A 140 1.84 -9.09 -16.86
CA ILE A 140 1.62 -10.04 -17.96
C ILE A 140 1.43 -9.30 -19.29
N ALA A 141 0.65 -8.22 -19.28
CA ALA A 141 0.47 -7.37 -20.46
C ALA A 141 1.80 -6.76 -20.94
N LEU A 142 2.63 -6.26 -20.02
CA LEU A 142 3.94 -5.68 -20.28
C LEU A 142 4.92 -6.70 -20.89
N LEU A 143 4.95 -7.93 -20.36
CA LEU A 143 5.81 -9.01 -20.85
C LEU A 143 5.37 -9.57 -22.21
N LYS A 144 4.09 -9.42 -22.58
CA LYS A 144 3.60 -9.72 -23.94
C LYS A 144 3.92 -8.59 -24.91
N ASN A 145 3.64 -7.35 -24.52
CA ASN A 145 3.92 -6.17 -25.31
C ASN A 145 4.12 -4.97 -24.38
N PRO A 146 5.31 -4.35 -24.37
CA PRO A 146 5.64 -3.27 -23.44
C PRO A 146 4.70 -2.07 -23.59
N ARG A 147 4.25 -1.78 -24.82
CA ARG A 147 3.31 -0.67 -25.09
C ARG A 147 1.94 -0.94 -24.48
N ILE A 148 1.42 -2.16 -24.61
CA ILE A 148 0.11 -2.54 -24.07
C ILE A 148 0.15 -2.50 -22.53
N GLY A 149 1.20 -3.06 -21.92
CA GLY A 149 1.38 -3.01 -20.47
C GLY A 149 1.43 -1.58 -19.92
N LEU A 150 2.18 -0.68 -20.58
CA LEU A 150 2.26 0.73 -20.19
C LEU A 150 0.93 1.48 -20.39
N ILE A 151 0.23 1.25 -21.50
CA ILE A 151 -1.10 1.84 -21.73
C ILE A 151 -2.06 1.36 -20.64
N PHE A 152 -2.03 0.07 -20.31
CA PHE A 152 -2.90 -0.50 -19.29
C PHE A 152 -2.59 0.07 -17.89
N ALA A 153 -1.31 0.20 -17.51
CA ALA A 153 -0.93 0.84 -16.25
C ALA A 153 -1.39 2.31 -16.18
N LYS A 154 -1.20 3.09 -17.26
CA LYS A 154 -1.69 4.48 -17.35
C LYS A 154 -3.21 4.57 -17.22
N PHE A 155 -3.92 3.64 -17.84
CA PHE A 155 -5.37 3.54 -17.74
C PHE A 155 -5.84 3.25 -16.31
N LEU A 156 -5.15 2.36 -15.59
CA LEU A 156 -5.43 2.10 -14.17
C LEU A 156 -5.22 3.36 -13.32
N VAL A 157 -4.12 4.10 -13.53
CA VAL A 157 -3.89 5.38 -12.84
C VAL A 157 -5.06 6.35 -13.06
N LEU A 158 -5.50 6.51 -14.30
CA LEU A 158 -6.60 7.41 -14.65
C LEU A 158 -7.92 6.98 -13.98
N ILE A 159 -8.30 5.70 -14.11
CA ILE A 159 -9.55 5.18 -13.52
C ILE A 159 -9.56 5.37 -12.01
N PHE A 160 -8.51 4.92 -11.31
CA PHE A 160 -8.51 4.96 -9.85
C PHE A 160 -8.44 6.39 -9.31
N THR A 161 -7.82 7.32 -10.04
CA THR A 161 -7.83 8.74 -9.70
C THR A 161 -9.23 9.34 -9.84
N ILE A 162 -9.95 9.01 -10.92
CA ILE A 162 -11.33 9.44 -11.13
C ILE A 162 -12.24 8.83 -10.06
N LEU A 163 -12.11 7.53 -9.82
CA LEU A 163 -12.90 6.81 -8.81
C LEU A 163 -12.73 7.42 -7.42
N SER A 164 -11.48 7.65 -6.99
CA SER A 164 -11.18 8.26 -5.69
C SER A 164 -11.77 9.67 -5.59
N SER A 165 -11.62 10.48 -6.65
CA SER A 165 -12.21 11.82 -6.72
C SER A 165 -13.74 11.80 -6.63
N LEU A 166 -14.39 10.87 -7.32
CA LEU A 166 -15.85 10.72 -7.29
C LEU A 166 -16.35 10.30 -5.91
N ILE A 167 -15.66 9.37 -5.24
CA ILE A 167 -16.02 8.94 -3.88
C ILE A 167 -15.88 10.11 -2.91
N ILE A 168 -14.79 10.89 -2.99
CA ILE A 168 -14.60 12.08 -2.16
C ILE A 168 -15.70 13.11 -2.41
N TYR A 169 -16.05 13.35 -3.67
CA TYR A 169 -17.08 14.32 -4.06
C TYR A 169 -18.47 13.91 -3.56
N ILE A 170 -18.87 12.65 -3.76
CA ILE A 170 -20.18 12.14 -3.35
C ILE A 170 -20.29 12.03 -1.83
N GLY A 171 -19.23 11.51 -1.18
CA GLY A 171 -19.17 11.36 0.28
C GLY A 171 -18.90 12.64 1.04
N GLN A 172 -18.72 13.78 0.35
CA GLN A 172 -18.37 15.08 0.95
C GLN A 172 -17.18 14.99 1.91
N LEU A 173 -16.22 14.10 1.60
CA LEU A 173 -15.05 13.86 2.42
C LEU A 173 -14.05 15.03 2.30
N PRO A 174 -13.24 15.32 3.34
CA PRO A 174 -12.23 16.36 3.23
C PRO A 174 -11.23 16.05 2.11
N PRO A 175 -10.75 17.06 1.37
CA PRO A 175 -9.86 16.89 0.22
C PRO A 175 -8.45 16.38 0.60
N GLY A 176 -8.19 16.17 1.90
CA GLY A 176 -6.97 15.57 2.38
C GLY A 176 -7.14 15.02 3.79
N TYR A 177 -6.31 14.03 4.10
CA TYR A 177 -6.25 13.41 5.42
C TYR A 177 -5.51 14.35 6.38
N VAL A 178 -6.24 15.31 6.97
CA VAL A 178 -5.72 16.20 8.01
C VAL A 178 -6.38 15.80 9.32
N VAL A 179 -5.67 15.01 10.10
CA VAL A 179 -6.15 14.58 11.39
C VAL A 179 -5.96 15.71 12.39
N THR A 180 -7.06 16.26 12.88
CA THR A 180 -7.02 17.33 13.88
C THR A 180 -7.88 17.02 15.10
N THR A 181 -8.90 16.17 14.94
CA THR A 181 -9.92 15.91 15.95
C THR A 181 -10.24 14.43 16.08
N LYS A 182 -10.81 14.05 17.23
CA LYS A 182 -11.26 12.67 17.49
C LYS A 182 -12.33 12.21 16.49
N SER A 183 -13.17 13.14 16.02
CA SER A 183 -14.20 12.91 14.99
C SER A 183 -13.62 12.49 13.64
N ASP A 184 -12.36 12.88 13.35
CA ASP A 184 -11.69 12.46 12.11
C ASP A 184 -11.36 10.96 12.12
N PHE A 185 -11.20 10.35 13.30
CA PHE A 185 -10.91 8.93 13.46
C PHE A 185 -12.13 8.09 13.82
N LEU A 186 -12.98 8.62 14.68
CA LEU A 186 -14.10 7.91 15.27
C LEU A 186 -15.38 8.69 15.04
N ASP A 187 -16.38 8.03 14.50
CA ASP A 187 -17.75 8.55 14.47
C ASP A 187 -18.31 8.70 15.90
N GLU A 188 -19.46 9.37 16.06
CA GLU A 188 -20.13 9.59 17.35
C GLU A 188 -20.37 8.28 18.13
N GLN A 189 -20.49 7.17 17.40
CA GLN A 189 -20.68 5.81 17.92
C GLN A 189 -19.37 5.11 18.32
N GLY A 190 -18.21 5.76 18.17
CA GLY A 190 -16.90 5.18 18.48
C GLY A 190 -16.39 4.16 17.45
N LYS A 191 -16.99 4.13 16.26
CA LYS A 191 -16.59 3.32 15.10
C LYS A 191 -15.60 4.07 14.19
N PRO A 192 -14.78 3.41 13.37
CA PRO A 192 -13.93 4.10 12.39
C PRO A 192 -14.76 5.02 11.50
N SER A 193 -14.34 6.29 11.40
CA SER A 193 -15.01 7.30 10.57
C SER A 193 -15.02 6.88 9.09
N GLU A 194 -15.94 7.45 8.30
CA GLU A 194 -15.98 7.21 6.85
C GLU A 194 -14.66 7.56 6.17
N LEU A 195 -13.95 8.59 6.66
CA LEU A 195 -12.62 8.97 6.18
C LEU A 195 -11.57 7.89 6.42
N VAL A 196 -11.55 7.29 7.62
CA VAL A 196 -10.64 6.18 7.96
C VAL A 196 -10.98 4.96 7.12
N GLN A 197 -12.28 4.66 6.99
CA GLN A 197 -12.73 3.51 6.23
C GLN A 197 -12.34 3.65 4.76
N PHE A 198 -12.53 4.83 4.17
CA PHE A 198 -12.09 5.17 2.83
C PHE A 198 -10.57 4.99 2.70
N PHE A 199 -9.79 5.58 3.61
CA PHE A 199 -8.32 5.52 3.56
C PHE A 199 -7.76 4.10 3.62
N HIS A 200 -8.39 3.17 4.34
CA HIS A 200 -7.91 1.79 4.40
C HIS A 200 -8.12 0.98 3.10
N LYS A 201 -8.94 1.48 2.18
CA LYS A 201 -9.27 0.75 0.95
C LYS A 201 -8.13 0.82 -0.08
N PRO A 202 -7.83 -0.28 -0.78
CA PRO A 202 -6.69 -0.34 -1.69
C PRO A 202 -6.83 0.57 -2.92
N TRP A 203 -8.06 0.80 -3.39
CA TRP A 203 -8.31 1.54 -4.63
C TRP A 203 -7.84 3.00 -4.59
N ASN A 204 -7.74 3.58 -3.41
CA ASN A 204 -7.25 4.94 -3.22
C ASN A 204 -5.74 5.08 -3.43
N HIS A 205 -5.00 3.96 -3.34
CA HIS A 205 -3.55 3.92 -3.46
C HIS A 205 -3.08 3.35 -4.80
N CYS A 206 -4.01 2.82 -5.61
CA CYS A 206 -3.72 2.25 -6.93
C CYS A 206 -3.00 3.24 -7.85
N ASN A 207 -3.43 4.50 -7.86
CA ASN A 207 -2.83 5.56 -8.66
C ASN A 207 -1.33 5.73 -8.35
N VAL A 208 -0.97 5.90 -7.07
CA VAL A 208 0.41 6.11 -6.65
C VAL A 208 1.26 4.87 -6.91
N PHE A 209 0.72 3.68 -6.61
CA PHE A 209 1.37 2.41 -6.92
C PHE A 209 1.70 2.28 -8.41
N PHE A 210 0.75 2.55 -9.31
CA PHE A 210 0.97 2.40 -10.75
C PHE A 210 1.82 3.51 -11.35
N ILE A 211 1.86 4.71 -10.76
CA ILE A 211 2.86 5.73 -11.12
C ILE A 211 4.27 5.21 -10.82
N GLY A 212 4.48 4.60 -9.64
CA GLY A 212 5.72 3.90 -9.30
C GLY A 212 6.04 2.77 -10.27
N PHE A 213 5.03 1.94 -10.59
CA PHE A 213 5.16 0.85 -11.55
C PHE A 213 5.67 1.33 -12.91
N ILE A 214 5.06 2.38 -13.47
CA ILE A 214 5.46 2.97 -14.75
C ILE A 214 6.91 3.47 -14.68
N PHE A 215 7.27 4.15 -13.59
CA PHE A 215 8.64 4.62 -13.38
C PHE A 215 9.64 3.47 -13.32
N GLY A 216 9.30 2.35 -12.66
CA GLY A 216 10.15 1.16 -12.61
C GLY A 216 10.39 0.53 -13.99
N VAL A 217 9.41 0.59 -14.90
CA VAL A 217 9.59 0.16 -16.30
C VAL A 217 10.61 1.04 -17.02
N TYR A 218 10.43 2.36 -16.96
CA TYR A 218 11.36 3.31 -17.57
C TYR A 218 12.78 3.19 -17.00
N LEU A 219 12.90 2.97 -15.69
CA LEU A 219 14.18 2.76 -15.03
C LEU A 219 14.90 1.51 -15.58
N ASN A 220 14.17 0.41 -15.76
CA ASN A 220 14.73 -0.82 -16.31
C ASN A 220 15.19 -0.66 -17.77
N GLU A 221 14.41 0.05 -18.60
CA GLU A 221 14.78 0.35 -20.00
C GLU A 221 16.06 1.20 -20.07
N ASN A 222 16.14 2.27 -19.29
CA ASN A 222 17.30 3.18 -19.27
C ASN A 222 18.58 2.48 -18.75
N ILE A 223 18.47 1.66 -17.70
CA ILE A 223 19.63 0.90 -17.19
C ILE A 223 20.11 -0.13 -18.21
N ALA A 224 19.20 -0.80 -18.92
CA ALA A 224 19.55 -1.72 -19.99
C ALA A 224 20.29 -1.02 -21.13
N GLU A 225 19.87 0.19 -21.50
CA GLU A 225 20.54 1.01 -22.52
C GLU A 225 21.94 1.46 -22.08
N ILE A 226 22.11 1.88 -20.82
CA ILE A 226 23.41 2.27 -20.27
C ILE A 226 24.36 1.06 -20.25
N SER A 227 23.88 -0.09 -19.78
CA SER A 227 24.67 -1.34 -19.72
C SER A 227 25.12 -1.80 -21.11
N SER A 228 24.27 -1.69 -22.14
CA SER A 228 24.63 -2.04 -23.51
C SER A 228 25.68 -1.08 -24.11
N LYS A 229 25.56 0.23 -23.86
CA LYS A 229 26.57 1.23 -24.26
C LYS A 229 27.93 0.99 -23.60
N PHE A 230 27.96 0.68 -22.30
CA PHE A 230 29.20 0.32 -21.61
C PHE A 230 29.83 -0.97 -22.13
N ARG A 231 29.00 -1.97 -22.51
CA ARG A 231 29.50 -3.22 -23.08
C ARG A 231 30.10 -3.01 -24.47
N MET A 232 29.49 -2.16 -25.31
CA MET A 232 30.04 -1.80 -26.62
C MET A 232 31.37 -1.05 -26.50
N ASN A 233 31.49 -0.09 -25.57
CA ASN A 233 32.72 0.66 -25.37
C ASN A 233 33.89 -0.21 -24.87
N LYS A 234 33.62 -1.33 -24.17
CA LYS A 234 34.67 -2.31 -23.82
C LYS A 234 35.12 -3.17 -24.99
N VAL A 235 34.26 -3.41 -25.98
CA VAL A 235 34.62 -4.18 -27.18
C VAL A 235 35.45 -3.34 -28.15
N CYS A 236 35.19 -2.04 -28.24
CA CYS A 236 35.98 -1.11 -29.06
C CYS A 236 37.37 -0.73 -28.49
N PHE A 237 37.70 -1.16 -27.26
CA PHE A 237 39.01 -0.89 -26.64
C PHE A 237 40.03 -2.02 -26.84
N PHE A 238 39.68 -3.04 -27.63
CA PHE A 238 40.51 -4.24 -27.89
C PHE A 238 40.93 -4.41 -29.37
N GLU A 239 40.85 -3.34 -30.17
CA GLU A 239 41.47 -3.26 -31.51
C GLU A 239 42.60 -2.22 -31.51
#